data_AF-C6Q0K3-F1
#
_entry.id   AF-C6Q0K3-F1
#
_cell.length_a   1.000
_cell.length_b   1.000
_cell.length_c   1.000
_cell.angle_alpha   90.00
_cell.angle_beta   90.00
_cell.angle_gamma   90.00
#
_symmetry.space_group_name_H-M   'P 1'
#
loop_
_entity.id
_entity.type
_entity.pdbx_description
1 polymer ?
#
loop_
_entity_poly.entity_id
_entity_poly.type
_entity_poly.pdbx_seq_one_letter_code
_entity_poly.pdbx_strand_id
1 'polypeptide(L)' 'MKIEKVKEIMDSPANIEVLYRSHPVWIDAIDTGAQMVKIKILESKEKKYVPVEDLIDTGKVINIKR' A
#
# COMPACT_ATOMS: atom_id res chain seq x y z
N MET A 1 -9.10 -2.02 -1.67
CA MET A 1 -8.81 -1.81 -3.11
C MET A 1 -8.64 -3.16 -3.81
N LYS A 2 -8.30 -3.23 -5.10
CA LYS A 2 -8.01 -4.50 -5.81
C LYS A 2 -6.51 -4.79 -5.85
N ILE A 3 -6.14 -6.08 -5.85
CA ILE A 3 -4.75 -6.55 -5.95
C ILE A 3 -4.03 -6.07 -7.22
N GLU A 4 -4.78 -5.92 -8.33
CA GLU A 4 -4.26 -5.42 -9.60
C GLU A 4 -3.73 -3.98 -9.44
N LYS A 5 -4.50 -3.14 -8.73
CA LYS A 5 -4.10 -1.75 -8.45
C LYS A 5 -2.85 -1.68 -7.59
N VAL A 6 -2.69 -2.62 -6.67
CA VAL A 6 -1.48 -2.72 -5.84
C VAL A 6 -0.25 -3.02 -6.68
N LYS A 7 -0.37 -3.94 -7.63
CA LYS A 7 0.72 -4.24 -8.56
C LYS A 7 1.09 -2.99 -9.37
N GLU A 8 0.10 -2.29 -9.91
CA GLU A 8 0.35 -1.02 -10.62
C GLU A 8 1.08 0.00 -9.74
N ILE A 9 0.71 0.14 -8.46
CA ILE A 9 1.36 1.06 -7.53
C ILE A 9 2.81 0.65 -7.22
N MET A 10 3.08 -0.66 -7.13
CA MET A 10 4.43 -1.18 -6.91
C MET A 10 5.32 -1.02 -8.15
N ASP A 11 4.77 -1.28 -9.34
CA ASP A 11 5.49 -1.17 -10.62
C ASP A 11 5.62 0.29 -11.09
N SER A 12 4.77 1.19 -10.58
CA SER A 12 4.84 2.61 -10.90
C SER A 12 6.09 3.27 -10.29
N PRO A 13 6.83 4.07 -11.09
CA PRO A 13 7.92 4.89 -10.59
C PRO A 13 7.41 6.05 -9.70
N ALA A 14 6.11 6.34 -9.76
CA ALA A 14 5.48 7.34 -8.91
C ALA A 14 5.08 6.74 -7.56
N ASN A 15 5.30 7.50 -6.51
CA ASN A 15 4.90 7.14 -5.16
C ASN A 15 3.44 7.51 -4.96
N ILE A 16 2.56 6.50 -4.96
CA ILE A 16 1.11 6.70 -4.79
C ILE A 16 0.75 6.48 -3.31
N GLU A 17 -0.05 7.38 -2.76
CA GLU A 17 -0.50 7.33 -1.36
C GLU A 17 -1.59 6.28 -1.18
N VAL A 18 -1.28 5.32 -0.29
CA VAL A 18 -2.19 4.27 0.12
C VAL A 18 -2.50 4.47 1.60
N LEU A 19 -3.77 4.35 1.97
CA LEU A 19 -4.23 4.47 3.35
C LEU A 19 -4.68 3.12 3.89
N TYR A 20 -4.32 2.85 5.14
CA TYR A 20 -4.88 1.77 5.95
C TYR A 20 -5.51 2.38 7.20
N ARG A 21 -6.83 2.22 7.38
CA ARG A 21 -7.58 2.80 8.52
C ARG A 21 -7.27 4.30 8.73
N SER A 22 -7.27 5.08 7.65
CA SER A 22 -6.94 6.52 7.64
C SER A 22 -5.48 6.90 7.95
N HIS A 23 -4.57 5.92 8.02
CA HIS A 23 -3.13 6.19 8.20
C HIS A 23 -2.40 5.94 6.88
N PRO A 24 -1.45 6.80 6.47
CA PRO A 24 -0.69 6.61 5.25
C PRO A 24 0.33 5.49 5.42
N VAL A 25 0.36 4.59 4.42
CA VAL A 25 1.16 3.38 4.44
C VAL A 25 1.87 3.17 3.11
N TRP A 26 3.01 2.49 3.17
CA TRP A 26 3.68 1.94 2.00
C TRP A 26 3.37 0.48 1.83
N ILE A 27 3.49 0.01 0.59
CA ILE A 27 3.36 -1.40 0.25
C ILE A 27 4.77 -1.97 0.12
N ASP A 28 5.11 -2.88 1.03
CA ASP A 28 6.41 -3.56 1.07
C ASP A 28 6.40 -4.83 0.20
N ALA A 29 5.28 -5.58 0.21
CA ALA A 29 5.11 -6.81 -0.56
C ALA A 29 3.63 -7.16 -0.74
N ILE A 30 3.33 -7.98 -1.74
CA ILE A 30 2.00 -8.55 -1.96
C ILE A 30 2.05 -10.08 -2.01
N ASP A 31 1.02 -10.70 -1.46
CA ASP A 31 0.73 -12.13 -1.61
C ASP A 31 -0.57 -12.27 -2.40
N THR A 32 -0.44 -12.61 -3.67
CA THR A 32 -1.58 -12.76 -4.58
C THR A 32 -2.36 -14.05 -4.33
N GLY A 33 -1.74 -15.07 -3.69
CA GLY A 33 -2.40 -16.33 -3.39
C GLY A 33 -3.38 -16.19 -2.21
N ALA A 34 -2.98 -15.41 -1.20
CA ALA A 34 -3.79 -15.15 -0.01
C ALA A 34 -4.57 -13.81 -0.05
N GLN A 35 -4.42 -13.01 -1.11
CA GLN A 35 -4.96 -11.63 -1.22
C GLN A 35 -4.52 -10.71 -0.06
N MET A 36 -3.34 -10.96 0.48
CA MET A 36 -2.76 -10.22 1.60
C MET A 36 -1.66 -9.28 1.10
N VAL A 37 -1.51 -8.15 1.79
CA VAL A 37 -0.50 -7.14 1.46
C VAL A 37 0.29 -6.83 2.72
N LYS A 38 1.62 -6.88 2.59
CA LYS A 38 2.53 -6.38 3.61
C LYS A 38 2.65 -4.88 3.44
N ILE A 39 2.15 -4.15 4.43
CA ILE A 39 2.25 -2.70 4.50
C ILE A 39 3.26 -2.26 5.55
N LYS A 40 3.77 -1.04 5.39
CA LYS A 40 4.58 -0.34 6.36
C LYS A 40 3.91 1.00 6.70
N ILE A 41 3.48 1.15 7.94
CA ILE A 41 2.84 2.39 8.41
C ILE A 41 3.91 3.49 8.50
N LEU A 42 3.67 4.64 7.89
CA LEU A 42 4.67 5.71 7.82
C LEU A 42 4.99 6.33 9.18
N GLU A 43 3.96 6.55 10.00
CA GLU A 43 4.09 7.20 11.31
C GLU A 43 4.85 6.34 12.31
N SER A 44 4.50 5.06 12.42
CA SER A 44 5.09 4.14 13.40
C SER A 44 6.26 3.31 12.86
N LYS A 45 6.47 3.31 11.53
CA LYS A 45 7.39 2.40 10.82
C LYS A 45 7.08 0.90 11.03
N GLU A 46 5.93 0.59 11.61
CA GLU A 46 5.48 -0.79 11.85
C GLU A 46 5.12 -1.47 10.52
N LYS A 47 5.44 -2.77 10.41
CA LYS A 47 5.07 -3.59 9.27
C LYS A 47 3.93 -4.53 9.64
N LYS A 48 2.91 -4.62 8.79
CA LYS A 48 1.73 -5.45 9.04
C LYS A 48 1.27 -6.15 7.78
N TYR A 49 0.71 -7.35 7.93
CA TYR A 49 -0.03 -8.01 6.86
C TYR A 49 -1.51 -7.71 7.02
N VAL A 50 -2.12 -7.17 5.97
CA VAL A 50 -3.53 -6.80 5.95
C VAL A 50 -4.16 -7.26 4.64
N PRO A 51 -5.46 -7.56 4.61
CA PRO A 51 -6.17 -7.83 3.37
C PRO A 51 -6.05 -6.64 2.41
N VAL A 52 -5.90 -6.90 1.10
CA VAL A 52 -5.87 -5.82 0.09
C VAL A 52 -7.14 -4.97 0.08
N GLU A 53 -8.25 -5.57 0.51
CA GLU A 53 -9.57 -4.96 0.57
C GLU A 53 -9.61 -3.79 1.56
N ASP A 54 -8.89 -3.92 2.69
CA ASP A 54 -8.79 -2.92 3.75
C ASP A 54 -7.97 -1.68 3.35
N LEU A 55 -7.25 -1.74 2.22
CA LEU A 55 -6.43 -0.64 1.75
C LEU A 55 -7.22 0.28 0.82
N ILE A 56 -7.00 1.58 0.96
CA ILE A 56 -7.64 2.62 0.15
C ILE A 56 -6.58 3.32 -0.67
N ASP A 57 -6.73 3.29 -1.98
CA ASP A 57 -5.94 4.13 -2.90
C ASP A 57 -6.59 5.51 -2.97
N THR A 58 -5.83 6.55 -2.65
CA THR A 58 -6.29 7.94 -2.72
C THR A 58 -6.13 8.53 -4.12
N GLY A 59 -5.40 7.85 -5.01
CA GLY A 59 -4.98 8.36 -6.32
C GLY A 59 -3.98 9.51 -6.24
N LYS A 60 -3.55 9.88 -5.03
CA LYS A 60 -2.66 11.02 -4.80
C LYS A 60 -1.22 10.58 -4.95
N VAL A 61 -0.50 11.20 -5.89
CA VAL A 61 0.94 11.04 -6.00
C VAL A 61 1.61 11.87 -4.90
N ILE A 62 2.38 11.22 -4.05
CA ILE A 62 3.13 11.82 -2.94
C ILE A 62 4.62 11.83 -3.26
N ASN A 63 5.27 12.98 -3.08
CA ASN A 63 6.69 13.13 -3.37
C ASN A 63 7.56 12.83 -2.15
N ILE A 64 7.39 11.64 -1.57
CA ILE A 64 8.16 11.16 -0.41
C ILE A 64 9.18 10.11 -0.86
N LYS A 65 10.36 10.01 -0.22
CA LYS A 65 11.34 8.96 -0.55
C LYS A 65 10.82 7.60 -0.05
N ARG A 66 10.69 6.63 -0.97
CA ARG A 66 10.40 5.21 -0.67
C ARG A 66 11.53 4.59 0.16
#